data_AF-A0A8H4VBG1-F1
#
_entry.id   AF-A0A8H4VBG1-F1
#
_cell.length_a   1.000
_cell.length_b   1.000
_cell.length_c   1.000
_cell.angle_alpha   90.00
_cell.angle_beta   90.00
_cell.angle_gamma   90.00
#
_symmetry.space_group_name_H-M   'P 1'
#
loop_
_entity.id
_entity.type
_entity.pdbx_description
1 polymer ?
#
loop_
_entity_poly.entity_id
_entity_poly.type
_entity_poly.pdbx_seq_one_letter_code
_entity_poly.pdbx_strand_id
1 'polypeptide(L)'
;MRDGSFWRHGAGRIGLDLEAARRERRFVFVDGLRGLFLAEPEGGQDIFIVDAALASVVDAISSALLHHVDKMPRTLLIIDQIDALVATTGISAEAVQSALLSLRKLVDTTVLTFSADDALIHTQKTRLEREHASLVLAHAHAARTVVSLRCLDSGPAPDVSGVMRISSHRRNPLHGHHEVSLPPDAEYLYHVAADGSVTVFERGT
;
A
#
# COMPACT_ATOMS: atom_id res chain seq x y z
N MET A 1 4.86 3.08 -8.65
CA MET A 1 4.51 4.08 -7.62
C MET A 1 3.71 5.18 -8.29
N ARG A 2 2.98 5.99 -7.54
CA ARG A 2 2.13 7.06 -8.09
C ARG A 2 2.42 8.39 -7.42
N ASP A 3 2.30 9.50 -8.16
CA ASP A 3 2.57 10.84 -7.65
C ASP A 3 1.38 11.43 -6.88
N GLY A 4 1.59 12.59 -6.25
CA GLY A 4 0.52 13.22 -5.46
C GLY A 4 -0.67 13.67 -6.30
N SER A 5 -0.47 13.97 -7.59
CA SER A 5 -1.56 14.36 -8.50
C SER A 5 -2.53 13.21 -8.72
N PHE A 6 -2.02 11.99 -8.93
CA PHE A 6 -2.81 10.78 -9.03
C PHE A 6 -3.72 10.58 -7.80
N TRP A 7 -3.16 10.67 -6.60
CA TRP A 7 -3.91 10.44 -5.36
C TRP A 7 -5.00 11.49 -5.13
N ARG A 8 -4.69 12.78 -5.38
CA ARG A 8 -5.67 13.88 -5.25
C ARG A 8 -6.80 13.76 -6.25
N HIS A 9 -6.48 13.43 -7.50
CA HIS A 9 -7.49 13.22 -8.52
C HIS A 9 -8.40 12.04 -8.15
N GLY A 10 -7.82 10.89 -7.76
CA GLY A 10 -8.60 9.71 -7.35
C GLY A 10 -9.48 9.96 -6.14
N ALA A 11 -8.96 10.62 -5.10
CA ALA A 11 -9.71 10.97 -3.89
C ALA A 11 -10.88 11.93 -4.19
N GLY A 12 -10.67 12.91 -5.08
CA GLY A 12 -11.72 13.84 -5.49
C GLY A 12 -12.92 13.15 -6.13
N ARG A 13 -12.69 12.07 -6.90
CA ARG A 13 -13.78 11.29 -7.54
C ARG A 13 -14.69 10.57 -6.55
N ILE A 14 -14.19 10.26 -5.35
CA ILE A 14 -14.96 9.64 -4.27
C ILE A 14 -15.42 10.65 -3.21
N GLY A 15 -15.30 11.96 -3.49
CA GLY A 15 -15.73 13.02 -2.59
C GLY A 15 -14.78 13.31 -1.42
N LEU A 16 -13.52 12.86 -1.50
CA LEU A 16 -12.50 13.12 -0.49
C LEU A 16 -11.55 14.25 -0.94
N ASP A 17 -11.64 15.41 -0.29
CA ASP A 17 -10.74 16.54 -0.53
C ASP A 17 -9.46 16.43 0.32
N LEU A 18 -8.39 15.90 -0.29
CA LEU A 18 -7.08 15.76 0.36
C LEU A 18 -6.39 17.11 0.61
N GLU A 19 -6.70 18.16 -0.15
CA GLU A 19 -6.12 19.48 0.06
C GLU A 19 -6.76 20.18 1.26
N ALA A 20 -8.07 20.00 1.47
CA ALA A 20 -8.72 20.38 2.72
C ALA A 20 -8.13 19.63 3.92
N ALA A 21 -8.02 18.30 3.83
CA ALA A 21 -7.42 17.48 4.88
C ALA A 21 -5.97 17.88 5.18
N ARG A 22 -5.21 18.28 4.18
CA ARG A 22 -3.84 18.80 4.32
C ARG A 22 -3.80 20.13 5.07
N ARG A 23 -4.67 21.08 4.73
CA ARG A 23 -4.78 22.38 5.45
C ARG A 23 -5.16 22.18 6.91
N GLU A 24 -5.97 21.17 7.19
CA GLU A 24 -6.33 20.72 8.54
C GLU A 24 -5.24 19.88 9.23
N ARG A 25 -4.08 19.66 8.59
CA ARG A 25 -2.98 18.82 9.10
C ARG A 25 -3.42 17.40 9.46
N ARG A 26 -4.39 16.86 8.71
CA ARG A 26 -4.90 15.48 8.82
C ARG A 26 -4.39 14.56 7.73
N PHE A 27 -3.69 15.11 6.73
CA PHE A 27 -3.13 14.39 5.60
C PHE A 27 -1.77 14.96 5.23
N VAL A 28 -0.82 14.08 4.95
CA VAL A 28 0.46 14.41 4.35
C VAL A 28 0.76 13.40 3.24
N PHE A 29 1.31 13.90 2.13
CA PHE A 29 1.80 13.06 1.04
C PHE A 29 3.33 13.11 0.99
N VAL A 30 3.95 11.93 0.96
CA VAL A 30 5.39 11.75 0.78
C VAL A 30 5.61 11.09 -0.57
N ASP A 31 6.26 11.80 -1.48
CA ASP A 31 6.53 11.39 -2.84
C ASP A 31 7.84 10.62 -2.92
N GLY A 32 7.73 9.31 -3.12
CA GLY A 32 8.87 8.43 -3.39
C GLY A 32 9.12 8.16 -4.89
N LEU A 33 8.36 8.78 -5.80
CA LEU A 33 8.49 8.54 -7.24
C LEU A 33 9.33 9.63 -7.91
N ARG A 34 8.89 10.88 -7.79
CA ARG A 34 9.47 12.00 -8.55
C ARG A 34 10.91 12.28 -8.15
N GLY A 35 11.17 12.44 -6.85
CA GLY A 35 12.50 12.76 -6.36
C GLY A 35 13.52 11.63 -6.48
N LEU A 36 13.07 10.36 -6.55
CA LEU A 36 13.96 9.20 -6.67
C LEU A 36 14.23 8.78 -8.13
N PHE A 37 13.25 8.91 -9.02
CA PHE A 37 13.29 8.27 -10.34
C PHE A 37 12.97 9.18 -11.52
N LEU A 38 12.50 10.41 -11.27
CA LEU A 38 12.18 11.38 -12.32
C LEU A 38 13.02 12.66 -12.13
N ALA A 39 12.88 13.61 -13.05
CA ALA A 39 13.51 14.92 -12.91
C ALA A 39 12.95 15.69 -11.70
N GLU A 40 13.74 16.59 -11.14
CA GLU A 40 13.39 17.34 -9.93
C GLU A 40 11.99 17.93 -10.00
N PRO A 41 11.20 17.80 -8.94
CA PRO A 41 9.81 18.25 -8.93
C PRO A 41 9.75 19.78 -9.10
N GLU A 42 9.09 20.23 -10.17
CA GLU A 42 8.75 21.65 -10.34
C GLU A 42 7.67 22.07 -9.35
N GLY A 43 8.10 22.45 -8.15
CA GLY A 43 7.23 23.00 -7.12
C GLY A 43 6.19 22.01 -6.60
N GLY A 44 5.49 22.47 -5.57
CA GLY A 44 4.49 21.69 -4.85
C GLY A 44 4.77 21.69 -3.35
N GLN A 45 3.72 21.45 -2.58
CA GLN A 45 3.85 21.39 -1.12
C GLN A 45 4.30 20.00 -0.65
N ASP A 46 4.26 18.99 -1.52
CA ASP A 46 4.55 17.59 -1.18
C ASP A 46 5.98 17.40 -0.65
N ILE A 47 6.16 16.41 0.21
CA ILE A 47 7.49 16.05 0.74
C ILE A 47 8.12 15.08 -0.24
N PHE A 48 9.33 15.36 -0.72
CA PHE A 48 10.01 14.53 -1.71
C PHE A 48 11.14 13.72 -1.08
N ILE A 49 11.17 12.43 -1.38
CA ILE A 49 12.33 11.59 -1.08
C ILE A 49 13.28 11.71 -2.27
N VAL A 50 14.51 12.18 -2.00
CA VAL A 50 15.55 12.40 -3.02
C VAL A 50 16.72 11.43 -2.91
N ASP A 51 16.77 10.66 -1.82
CA ASP A 51 17.79 9.65 -1.57
C ASP A 51 17.12 8.30 -1.34
N ALA A 52 17.49 7.31 -2.16
CA ALA A 52 16.94 5.97 -2.11
C ALA A 52 17.53 5.12 -0.96
N ALA A 53 18.50 5.64 -0.20
CA ALA A 53 18.97 4.97 1.00
C ALA A 53 17.80 4.72 1.98
N LEU A 54 17.70 3.50 2.50
CA LEU A 54 16.59 3.11 3.37
C LEU A 54 16.46 4.00 4.62
N ALA A 55 17.57 4.46 5.18
CA ALA A 55 17.56 5.39 6.31
C ALA A 55 16.87 6.71 5.92
N SER A 56 17.24 7.31 4.79
CA SER A 56 16.67 8.54 4.27
C SER A 56 15.16 8.39 3.99
N VAL A 57 14.72 7.26 3.44
CA VAL A 57 13.31 6.94 3.22
C VAL A 57 12.53 6.87 4.55
N VAL A 58 13.06 6.15 5.54
CA VAL A 58 12.43 5.98 6.85
C VAL A 58 12.36 7.31 7.61
N ASP A 59 13.43 8.11 7.55
CA ASP A 59 13.50 9.42 8.19
C ASP A 59 12.51 10.40 7.56
N ALA A 60 12.39 10.39 6.23
CA ALA A 60 11.41 11.22 5.53
C ALA A 60 9.96 10.89 5.95
N ILE A 61 9.61 9.59 6.00
CA ILE A 61 8.28 9.14 6.44
C ILE A 61 8.05 9.48 7.92
N SER A 62 9.03 9.23 8.78
CA SER A 62 8.93 9.50 10.22
C SER A 62 8.78 10.99 10.51
N SER A 63 9.56 11.82 9.83
CA SER A 63 9.46 13.29 9.91
C SER A 63 8.10 13.79 9.43
N ALA A 64 7.59 13.26 8.32
CA ALA A 64 6.25 13.59 7.83
C ALA A 64 5.16 13.27 8.87
N LEU A 65 5.22 12.08 9.48
CA LEU A 65 4.27 11.67 10.52
C LEU A 65 4.34 12.55 11.77
N LEU A 66 5.54 12.95 12.20
CA LEU A 66 5.74 13.69 13.46
C LEU A 66 5.46 15.20 13.33
N HIS A 67 5.68 15.78 12.14
CA HIS A 67 5.68 17.24 11.98
C HIS A 67 4.57 17.77 11.06
N HIS A 68 4.01 16.94 10.17
CA HIS A 68 3.06 17.39 9.16
C HIS A 68 1.63 16.89 9.35
N VAL A 69 1.42 15.98 10.31
CA VAL A 69 0.08 15.51 10.69
C VAL A 69 -0.09 15.72 12.19
N ASP A 70 -1.24 16.26 12.60
CA ASP A 70 -1.58 16.40 14.00
C ASP A 70 -1.92 15.02 14.59
N LYS A 71 -1.67 14.84 15.89
CA LYS A 71 -1.92 13.56 16.54
C LYS A 71 -3.44 13.27 16.56
N MET A 72 -3.85 12.34 15.70
CA MET A 72 -5.22 11.86 15.61
C MET A 72 -5.44 10.64 16.52
N PRO A 73 -6.70 10.31 16.87
CA PRO A 73 -7.01 9.08 17.60
C PRO A 73 -6.60 7.80 16.86
N ARG A 74 -6.54 7.86 15.53
CA ARG A 74 -6.02 6.79 14.68
C ARG A 74 -5.25 7.39 13.49
N THR A 75 -4.02 6.96 13.31
CA THR A 75 -3.17 7.32 12.18
C THR A 75 -3.04 6.12 11.24
N LEU A 76 -3.36 6.34 9.96
CA LEU A 76 -3.23 5.36 8.89
C LEU A 76 -2.02 5.71 8.02
N LEU A 77 -1.10 4.76 7.87
CA LEU A 77 0.01 4.83 6.93
C LEU A 77 -0.28 3.96 5.71
N ILE A 78 -0.28 4.56 4.52
CA ILE A 78 -0.38 3.85 3.25
C ILE A 78 0.98 3.96 2.55
N ILE A 79 1.59 2.83 2.24
CA ILE A 79 2.83 2.79 1.45
C ILE A 79 2.52 2.05 0.15
N ASP A 80 2.60 2.79 -0.95
CA ASP A 80 2.35 2.25 -2.29
C ASP A 80 3.64 1.71 -2.92
N GLN A 81 3.63 0.42 -3.27
CA GLN A 81 4.69 -0.31 -3.96
C GLN A 81 6.06 -0.23 -3.27
N ILE A 82 6.11 -0.62 -1.99
CA ILE A 82 7.36 -0.66 -1.21
C ILE A 82 8.39 -1.66 -1.78
N ASP A 83 7.92 -2.67 -2.51
CA ASP A 83 8.72 -3.60 -3.30
C ASP A 83 9.58 -2.92 -4.37
N ALA A 84 9.16 -1.76 -4.88
CA ALA A 84 9.94 -0.99 -5.83
C ALA A 84 11.30 -0.58 -5.23
N LEU A 85 11.37 -0.30 -3.92
CA LEU A 85 12.62 0.06 -3.27
C LEU A 85 13.62 -1.11 -3.32
N VAL A 86 13.19 -2.34 -3.06
CA VAL A 86 14.04 -3.54 -3.20
C VAL A 86 14.48 -3.69 -4.65
N ALA A 87 13.56 -3.53 -5.60
CA ALA A 87 13.82 -3.66 -7.02
C ALA A 87 14.87 -2.66 -7.53
N THR A 88 14.83 -1.41 -7.07
CA THR A 88 15.69 -0.33 -7.61
C THR A 88 17.01 -0.15 -6.88
N THR A 89 17.10 -0.55 -5.61
CA THR A 89 18.29 -0.33 -4.76
C THR A 89 19.07 -1.60 -4.46
N GLY A 90 18.45 -2.79 -4.62
CA GLY A 90 19.05 -4.06 -4.25
C GLY A 90 19.19 -4.27 -2.73
N ILE A 91 18.51 -3.46 -1.91
CA ILE A 91 18.41 -3.64 -0.46
C ILE A 91 17.72 -4.96 -0.14
N SER A 92 18.12 -5.62 0.94
CA SER A 92 17.52 -6.90 1.34
C SER A 92 16.08 -6.74 1.84
N ALA A 93 15.27 -7.78 1.63
CA ALA A 93 13.90 -7.83 2.12
C ALA A 93 13.84 -7.67 3.65
N GLU A 94 14.79 -8.28 4.36
CA GLU A 94 14.91 -8.20 5.82
C GLU A 94 15.10 -6.76 6.32
N ALA A 95 15.97 -5.98 5.65
CA ALA A 95 16.22 -4.59 6.04
C ALA A 95 14.93 -3.75 5.90
N VAL A 96 14.20 -3.93 4.79
CA VAL A 96 12.91 -3.26 4.56
C VAL A 96 11.87 -3.69 5.60
N GLN A 97 11.80 -4.99 5.94
CA GLN A 97 10.88 -5.48 6.98
C GLN A 97 11.17 -4.84 8.35
N SER A 98 12.45 -4.76 8.74
CA SER A 98 12.88 -4.13 10.00
C SER A 98 12.53 -2.63 10.05
N ALA A 99 12.75 -1.92 8.93
CA ALA A 99 12.35 -0.52 8.78
C ALA A 99 10.83 -0.33 8.92
N LEU A 100 10.03 -1.18 8.25
CA LEU A 100 8.56 -1.13 8.32
C LEU A 100 8.05 -1.41 9.73
N LEU A 101 8.69 -2.31 10.49
CA LEU A 101 8.37 -2.54 11.90
C LEU A 101 8.59 -1.29 12.76
N SER A 102 9.59 -0.48 12.43
CA SER A 102 9.84 0.78 13.14
C SER A 102 8.76 1.83 12.84
N LEU A 103 8.35 1.96 11.57
CA LEU A 103 7.25 2.85 11.18
C LEU A 103 5.91 2.44 11.79
N ARG A 104 5.63 1.14 11.90
CA ARG A 104 4.42 0.60 12.55
C ARG A 104 4.27 0.99 14.02
N LYS A 105 5.35 1.40 14.69
CA LYS A 105 5.27 1.89 16.08
C LYS A 105 4.70 3.31 16.17
N LEU A 106 4.71 4.05 15.06
CA LEU A 106 4.27 5.45 15.01
C LEU A 106 2.81 5.60 14.57
N VAL A 107 2.17 4.52 14.12
CA VAL A 107 0.84 4.55 13.48
C VAL A 107 -0.04 3.39 13.97
N ASP A 108 -1.35 3.57 13.91
CA ASP A 108 -2.32 2.55 14.35
C ASP A 108 -2.58 1.49 13.28
N THR A 109 -2.47 1.86 12.01
CA THR A 109 -2.74 0.95 10.89
C THR A 109 -1.78 1.22 9.74
N THR A 110 -1.29 0.15 9.12
CA THR A 110 -0.45 0.23 7.93
C THR A 110 -1.07 -0.58 6.80
N VAL A 111 -1.21 0.05 5.64
CA VAL A 111 -1.60 -0.59 4.38
C VAL A 111 -0.38 -0.58 3.46
N LEU A 112 -0.01 -1.76 2.99
CA LEU A 112 1.11 -1.95 2.06
C LEU A 112 0.54 -2.50 0.75
N THR A 113 0.95 -1.94 -0.38
CA THR A 113 0.68 -2.51 -1.70
C THR A 113 1.96 -3.12 -2.26
N PHE A 114 1.82 -4.24 -2.97
CA PHE A 114 2.93 -5.01 -3.56
C PHE A 114 2.60 -5.43 -4.99
N SER A 115 3.60 -5.51 -5.86
CA SER A 115 3.48 -6.20 -7.15
C SER A 115 3.64 -7.71 -6.97
N ALA A 116 2.52 -8.41 -6.70
CA ALA A 116 2.55 -9.82 -6.31
C ALA A 116 2.83 -10.81 -7.45
N ASP A 117 2.57 -10.44 -8.71
CA ASP A 117 2.63 -11.39 -9.84
C ASP A 117 4.06 -11.89 -10.09
N ASP A 118 5.02 -10.97 -10.25
CA ASP A 118 6.45 -11.30 -10.39
C ASP A 118 6.98 -12.07 -9.17
N ALA A 119 6.48 -11.72 -7.99
CA ALA A 119 6.94 -12.28 -6.73
C ALA A 119 6.42 -13.71 -6.48
N LEU A 120 5.17 -14.02 -6.83
CA LEU A 120 4.49 -15.24 -6.41
C LEU A 120 4.17 -16.22 -7.55
N ILE A 121 4.12 -15.76 -8.79
CA ILE A 121 3.71 -16.59 -9.94
C ILE A 121 4.94 -17.06 -10.73
N HIS A 122 5.93 -16.19 -10.93
CA HIS A 122 7.13 -16.51 -11.72
C HIS A 122 8.16 -17.32 -10.92
N THR A 123 8.92 -18.18 -11.59
CA THR A 123 10.04 -18.90 -10.96
C THR A 123 11.19 -17.94 -10.68
N GLN A 124 11.59 -17.80 -9.42
CA GLN A 124 12.67 -16.90 -9.01
C GLN A 124 14.05 -17.50 -9.33
N LYS A 125 14.72 -16.93 -10.33
CA LYS A 125 16.06 -17.28 -10.80
C LYS A 125 17.13 -16.35 -10.22
N THR A 126 16.80 -15.06 -10.05
CA THR A 126 17.77 -14.06 -9.59
C THR A 126 17.69 -13.82 -8.08
N ARG A 127 18.71 -13.18 -7.51
CA ARG A 127 18.65 -12.73 -6.10
C ARG A 127 17.54 -11.71 -5.90
N LEU A 128 17.39 -10.76 -6.82
CA LEU A 128 16.38 -9.71 -6.75
C LEU A 128 14.97 -10.30 -6.69
N GLU A 129 14.68 -11.28 -7.55
CA GLU A 129 13.40 -12.00 -7.54
C GLU A 129 13.15 -12.74 -6.21
N ARG A 130 14.18 -13.38 -5.65
CA ARG A 130 14.07 -14.07 -4.36
C ARG A 130 13.84 -13.10 -3.19
N GLU A 131 14.51 -11.95 -3.19
CA GLU A 131 14.31 -10.90 -2.17
C GLU A 131 12.90 -10.31 -2.28
N HIS A 132 12.43 -10.00 -3.50
CA HIS A 132 11.06 -9.52 -3.72
C HIS A 132 10.02 -10.55 -3.24
N ALA A 133 10.14 -11.82 -3.66
CA ALA A 133 9.27 -12.90 -3.20
C ALA A 133 9.27 -13.05 -1.67
N SER A 134 10.45 -13.01 -1.05
CA SER A 134 10.61 -13.07 0.40
C SER A 134 9.90 -11.92 1.10
N LEU A 135 10.02 -10.69 0.59
CA LEU A 135 9.36 -9.51 1.15
C LEU A 135 7.83 -9.65 1.11
N VAL A 136 7.28 -10.01 -0.06
CA VAL A 136 5.83 -10.15 -0.26
C VAL A 136 5.28 -11.27 0.61
N LEU A 137 5.92 -12.45 0.63
CA LEU A 137 5.48 -13.59 1.44
C LEU A 137 5.53 -13.30 2.94
N ALA A 138 6.61 -12.68 3.43
CA ALA A 138 6.74 -12.33 4.84
C ALA A 138 5.64 -11.37 5.29
N HIS A 139 5.31 -10.36 4.47
CA HIS A 139 4.25 -9.42 4.79
C HIS A 139 2.85 -10.01 4.63
N ALA A 140 2.61 -10.86 3.63
CA ALA A 140 1.35 -11.58 3.50
C ALA A 140 1.09 -12.47 4.73
N HIS A 141 2.12 -13.16 5.23
CA HIS A 141 2.03 -13.97 6.45
C HIS A 141 1.79 -13.12 7.71
N ALA A 142 2.49 -11.98 7.83
CA ALA A 142 2.37 -11.09 8.99
C ALA A 142 1.11 -10.20 8.97
N ALA A 143 0.41 -10.10 7.84
CA ALA A 143 -0.75 -9.24 7.69
C ALA A 143 -1.96 -9.81 8.45
N ARG A 144 -2.75 -8.91 9.07
CA ARG A 144 -4.05 -9.27 9.65
C ARG A 144 -5.07 -9.61 8.57
N THR A 145 -4.98 -8.94 7.42
CA THR A 145 -5.84 -9.15 6.26
C THR A 145 -5.01 -8.95 5.01
N VAL A 146 -5.14 -9.88 4.07
CA VAL A 146 -4.59 -9.81 2.72
C VAL A 146 -5.74 -9.61 1.76
N VAL A 147 -5.66 -8.55 0.95
CA VAL A 147 -6.59 -8.29 -0.15
C VAL A 147 -5.83 -8.52 -1.45
N SER A 148 -6.24 -9.52 -2.23
CA SER A 148 -5.68 -9.78 -3.56
C SER A 148 -6.67 -9.39 -4.65
N LEU A 149 -6.15 -8.77 -5.70
CA LEU A 149 -6.89 -8.39 -6.90
C LEU A 149 -6.33 -9.21 -8.05
N ARG A 150 -7.20 -9.86 -8.82
CA ARG A 150 -6.83 -10.62 -10.02
C ARG A 150 -7.80 -10.35 -11.16
N CYS A 151 -7.30 -10.34 -12.39
CA CYS A 151 -8.15 -10.34 -13.57
C CYS A 151 -8.97 -11.63 -13.65
N LEU A 152 -10.04 -11.61 -14.45
CA LEU A 152 -10.81 -12.82 -14.74
C LEU A 152 -9.99 -13.79 -15.60
N ASP A 153 -9.99 -15.06 -15.22
CA ASP A 153 -9.33 -16.13 -16.00
C ASP A 153 -9.97 -16.33 -17.38
N SER A 154 -11.24 -15.96 -17.53
CA SER A 154 -11.98 -16.02 -18.80
C SER A 154 -11.68 -14.85 -19.75
N GLY A 155 -10.84 -13.89 -19.34
CA GLY A 155 -10.58 -12.67 -20.09
C GLY A 155 -11.55 -11.52 -19.74
N PRO A 156 -11.36 -10.35 -20.36
CA PRO A 156 -12.08 -9.12 -20.00
C PRO A 156 -13.58 -9.24 -20.23
N ALA A 157 -14.37 -8.77 -19.26
CA ALA A 157 -15.82 -8.66 -19.36
C ALA A 157 -16.25 -7.18 -19.29
N PRO A 158 -17.34 -6.77 -19.96
CA PRO A 158 -17.78 -5.37 -19.97
C PRO A 158 -18.07 -4.83 -18.56
N ASP A 159 -18.72 -5.65 -17.73
CA ASP A 159 -19.26 -5.24 -16.43
C ASP A 159 -18.46 -5.80 -15.25
N VAL A 160 -17.33 -6.48 -15.51
CA VAL A 160 -16.49 -7.08 -14.47
C VAL A 160 -15.03 -6.89 -14.84
N SER A 161 -14.31 -6.13 -14.01
CA SER A 161 -12.88 -5.90 -14.18
C SER A 161 -12.04 -7.04 -13.60
N GLY A 162 -12.50 -7.67 -12.53
CA GLY A 162 -11.76 -8.76 -11.90
C GLY A 162 -12.39 -9.28 -10.63
N VAL A 163 -11.60 -10.05 -9.90
CA VAL A 163 -11.95 -10.67 -8.63
C VAL A 163 -11.11 -10.07 -7.52
N MET A 164 -11.77 -9.68 -6.44
CA MET A 164 -11.15 -9.27 -5.18
C MET A 164 -11.35 -10.39 -4.16
N ARG A 165 -10.26 -10.92 -3.61
CA ARG A 165 -10.29 -11.91 -2.53
C ARG A 165 -9.76 -11.28 -1.25
N ILE A 166 -10.52 -11.40 -0.18
CA ILE A 166 -10.11 -11.01 1.18
C ILE A 166 -9.80 -12.29 1.94
N SER A 167 -8.60 -12.38 2.51
CA SER A 167 -8.20 -13.47 3.40
C SER A 167 -7.72 -12.87 4.70
N SER A 168 -8.37 -13.23 5.81
CA SER A 168 -8.02 -12.72 7.14
C SER A 168 -7.19 -13.74 7.90
N HIS A 169 -6.24 -13.25 8.69
CA HIS A 169 -5.51 -14.09 9.63
C HIS A 169 -6.50 -14.76 10.57
N ARG A 170 -6.43 -16.09 10.68
CA ARG A 170 -7.31 -16.84 11.57
C ARG A 170 -7.04 -16.40 13.00
N ARG A 171 -8.10 -15.99 13.71
CA ARG A 171 -8.00 -15.59 15.12
C ARG A 171 -7.31 -16.70 15.90
N ASN A 172 -6.16 -16.40 16.49
CA ASN A 172 -5.48 -17.36 17.35
C ASN A 172 -6.33 -17.51 18.62
N PRO A 173 -6.75 -18.73 19.02
CA PRO A 173 -7.54 -18.96 20.24
C PRO A 173 -6.89 -18.41 21.52
N LEU A 174 -5.57 -18.16 21.49
CA LEU A 174 -4.80 -17.57 22.58
C LEU A 174 -4.86 -16.04 22.64
N HIS A 175 -5.37 -15.37 21.59
CA HIS A 175 -5.57 -13.92 21.62
C HIS A 175 -6.84 -13.57 22.39
N GLY A 176 -6.72 -12.65 23.36
CA GLY A 176 -7.81 -12.29 24.27
C GLY A 176 -9.03 -11.69 23.56
N HIS A 177 -10.17 -11.66 24.27
CA HIS A 177 -11.47 -11.21 23.77
C HIS A 177 -11.54 -9.73 23.30
N HIS A 178 -10.46 -8.96 23.43
CA HIS A 178 -10.38 -7.57 22.96
C HIS A 178 -9.97 -7.43 21.49
N GLU A 179 -9.77 -8.53 20.77
CA GLU A 179 -9.34 -8.46 19.38
C GLU A 179 -10.51 -8.14 18.42
N VAL A 180 -10.36 -7.02 17.68
CA VAL A 180 -11.30 -6.57 16.65
C VAL A 180 -11.64 -7.72 15.70
N SER A 181 -12.93 -7.97 15.48
CA SER A 181 -13.37 -9.00 14.52
C SER A 181 -12.86 -8.65 13.13
N LEU A 182 -12.09 -9.56 12.54
CA LEU A 182 -11.63 -9.44 11.17
C LEU A 182 -12.77 -9.81 10.20
N PRO A 183 -12.77 -9.26 8.97
CA PRO A 183 -13.73 -9.67 7.96
C PRO A 183 -13.55 -11.17 7.65
N PRO A 184 -14.64 -11.92 7.40
CA PRO A 184 -14.53 -13.31 6.98
C PRO A 184 -13.80 -13.40 5.63
N ASP A 185 -13.21 -14.57 5.38
CA ASP A 185 -12.66 -14.87 4.05
C ASP A 185 -13.80 -14.78 3.03
N ALA A 186 -13.60 -13.96 2.00
CA ALA A 186 -14.65 -13.66 1.03
C ALA A 186 -14.05 -13.37 -0.35
N GLU A 187 -14.84 -13.65 -1.38
CA GLU A 187 -14.49 -13.38 -2.76
C GLU A 187 -15.61 -12.56 -3.42
N TYR A 188 -15.21 -11.45 -4.04
CA TYR A 188 -16.11 -10.51 -4.69
C TYR A 188 -15.67 -10.26 -6.12
N LEU A 189 -16.62 -9.89 -6.97
CA LEU A 189 -16.33 -9.29 -8.25
C LEU A 189 -16.22 -7.78 -8.07
N TYR A 190 -15.32 -7.16 -8.82
CA TYR A 190 -15.24 -5.71 -8.88
C TYR A 190 -15.27 -5.22 -10.32
N HIS A 191 -15.83 -4.03 -10.49
CA HIS A 191 -15.83 -3.30 -11.75
C HIS A 191 -15.31 -1.89 -11.51
N VAL A 192 -14.34 -1.48 -12.33
CA VAL A 192 -13.82 -0.11 -12.40
C VAL A 192 -14.35 0.49 -13.68
N ALA A 193 -15.26 1.45 -13.55
CA ALA A 193 -15.84 2.13 -14.70
C ALA A 193 -14.85 3.16 -15.30
N ALA A 194 -15.13 3.61 -16.53
CA ALA A 194 -14.31 4.63 -17.20
C ALA A 194 -14.24 5.96 -16.43
N ASP A 195 -15.28 6.23 -15.64
CA ASP A 195 -15.36 7.37 -14.73
C ASP A 195 -14.64 7.13 -13.38
N GLY A 196 -13.84 6.06 -13.27
CA GLY A 196 -13.05 5.74 -12.10
C GLY A 196 -13.85 5.32 -10.87
N SER A 197 -15.18 5.23 -10.98
CA SER A 197 -16.02 4.65 -9.93
C SER A 197 -15.72 3.15 -9.81
N VAL A 198 -15.79 2.65 -8.58
CA VAL A 198 -15.52 1.24 -8.26
C VAL A 198 -16.75 0.65 -7.59
N THR A 199 -17.29 -0.41 -8.17
CA THR A 199 -18.38 -1.19 -7.60
C THR A 199 -17.89 -2.60 -7.27
N VAL A 200 -18.27 -3.10 -6.09
CA VAL A 200 -17.95 -4.45 -5.62
C VAL A 200 -19.26 -5.19 -5.37
N PHE A 201 -19.36 -6.42 -5.86
CA PHE A 201 -20.58 -7.23 -5.75
C PHE A 201 -20.24 -8.71 -5.52
N GLU A 202 -21.16 -9.43 -4.86
CA GLU A 202 -21.03 -10.87 -4.64
C GLU A 202 -21.08 -11.62 -5.97
N ARG A 203 -20.34 -12.73 -6.05
CA ARG A 203 -20.47 -13.65 -7.17
C ARG A 203 -21.85 -14.31 -7.08
N GLY A 204 -22.68 -14.13 -8.09
CA GLY A 204 -24.03 -14.73 -8.15
C GLY A 204 -24.00 -16.22 -7.80
N THR A 205 -24.91 -16.63 -6.93
CA THR A 205 -25.15 -18.03 -6.56
C THR A 205 -26.04 -18.72 -7.58
#